data_AF-A0A9P0GJ36-F1
#
_entry.id   AF-A0A9P0GJ36-F1
#
_cell.length_a   1.000
_cell.length_b   1.000
_cell.length_c   1.000
_cell.angle_alpha   90.00
_cell.angle_beta   90.00
_cell.angle_gamma   90.00
#
_symmetry.space_group_name_H-M   'P 1'
#
loop_
_entity.id
_entity.type
_entity.pdbx_description
1 polymer ?
#
loop_
_entity_poly.entity_id
_entity_poly.type
_entity_poly.pdbx_seq_one_letter_code
_entity_poly.pdbx_strand_id
1 'polypeptide(L)'
;MDISEQNANEFSEAEKDLKVKIPKELKHILEINGYTLLSLIAEMTDEDVENVEKFSREVLPNLIELGQHKEYFEIFHAAPEKCTFLNGHKKLIFCLQKYYKELSKNMYSSTVELAVESVENKNDSQASTSFQVQVFLKTNLLN
;
A
#
# COMPACT_ATOMS: atom_id res chain seq x y z
N MET A 1 2.56 -4.46 31.21
CA MET A 1 2.04 -5.13 30.01
C MET A 1 2.55 -4.34 28.84
N ASP A 2 3.52 -4.90 28.14
CA ASP A 2 4.16 -4.31 26.97
C ASP A 2 3.15 -4.31 25.82
N ILE A 3 2.78 -3.13 25.32
CA ILE A 3 1.86 -2.95 24.18
C ILE A 3 2.65 -3.01 22.85
N SER A 4 3.92 -3.41 22.89
CA SER A 4 4.88 -3.21 21.79
C SER A 4 4.99 -4.38 20.79
N GLU A 5 4.25 -5.48 20.94
CA GLU A 5 4.51 -6.72 20.16
C GLU A 5 3.30 -7.32 19.41
N GLN A 6 2.27 -6.52 19.08
CA GLN A 6 1.14 -7.00 18.26
C GLN A 6 0.77 -6.12 17.06
N ASN A 7 1.67 -5.24 16.61
CA ASN A 7 1.52 -4.65 15.28
C ASN A 7 2.09 -5.65 14.28
N ALA A 8 1.22 -6.37 13.57
CA ALA A 8 1.60 -6.99 12.31
C ALA A 8 2.25 -5.89 11.47
N ASN A 9 3.57 -5.91 11.32
CA ASN A 9 4.31 -4.96 10.49
C ASN A 9 3.71 -5.08 9.09
N GLU A 10 2.86 -4.13 8.70
CA GLU A 10 2.10 -4.12 7.45
C GLU A 10 3.05 -4.15 6.24
N PHE A 11 4.31 -3.78 6.45
CA PHE A 11 5.36 -3.85 5.46
C PHE A 11 6.11 -5.18 5.40
N SER A 12 5.87 -6.12 6.31
CA SER A 12 6.64 -7.37 6.42
C SER A 12 6.59 -8.22 5.15
N GLU A 13 5.44 -8.26 4.48
CA GLU A 13 5.27 -8.95 3.19
C GLU A 13 6.09 -8.26 2.09
N ALA A 14 6.00 -6.93 1.99
CA ALA A 14 6.77 -6.16 1.02
C ALA A 14 8.29 -6.29 1.26
N GLU A 15 8.75 -6.26 2.51
CA GLU A 15 10.16 -6.44 2.88
C GLU A 15 10.68 -7.82 2.43
N LYS A 16 9.88 -8.87 2.63
CA LYS A 16 10.20 -10.24 2.23
C LYS A 16 10.27 -10.39 0.71
N ASP A 17 9.26 -9.89 -0.01
CA ASP A 17 9.12 -10.08 -1.45
C ASP A 17 10.14 -9.23 -2.23
N LEU A 18 10.34 -7.98 -1.80
CA LEU A 18 11.33 -7.08 -2.41
C LEU A 18 12.76 -7.38 -1.96
N LYS A 19 12.95 -8.25 -0.94
CA LYS A 19 14.24 -8.57 -0.32
C LYS A 19 14.98 -7.32 0.18
N VAL A 20 14.21 -6.39 0.78
CA VAL A 20 14.72 -5.16 1.37
C VAL A 20 14.27 -5.06 2.82
N LYS A 21 15.00 -4.28 3.62
CA LYS A 21 14.53 -3.85 4.92
C LYS A 21 14.16 -2.38 4.83
N ILE A 22 12.94 -2.05 5.21
CA ILE A 22 12.48 -0.67 5.26
C ILE A 22 12.93 -0.10 6.60
N PRO A 23 13.62 1.05 6.62
CA PRO A 23 14.05 1.69 7.84
C PRO A 23 12.87 1.99 8.78
N LYS A 24 13.08 1.86 10.10
CA LYS A 24 12.00 1.95 11.11
C LYS A 24 11.40 3.35 11.14
N GLU A 25 12.26 4.36 11.08
CA GLU A 25 11.90 5.77 11.01
C GLU A 25 11.04 6.09 9.79
N LEU A 26 11.33 5.47 8.64
CA LEU A 26 10.52 5.68 7.44
C LEU A 26 9.10 5.13 7.62
N LYS A 27 8.96 3.95 8.26
CA LYS A 27 7.65 3.39 8.60
C LYS A 27 6.88 4.32 9.52
N HIS A 28 7.51 4.77 10.60
CA HIS A 28 6.88 5.68 11.56
C HIS A 28 6.45 7.00 10.92
N ILE A 29 7.28 7.58 10.04
CA ILE A 29 6.94 8.82 9.32
C ILE A 29 5.73 8.58 8.40
N LEU A 30 5.68 7.47 7.67
CA LEU A 30 4.53 7.16 6.81
C LEU A 30 3.25 6.95 7.64
N GLU A 31 3.33 6.19 8.73
CA GLU A 31 2.20 5.91 9.63
C GLU A 31 1.64 7.20 10.25
N ILE A 32 2.49 8.09 10.77
CA ILE A 32 2.03 9.35 11.39
C ILE A 32 1.46 10.34 10.36
N ASN A 33 1.84 10.22 9.08
CA ASN A 33 1.23 10.96 7.97
C ASN A 33 -0.07 10.31 7.47
N GLY A 34 -0.55 9.24 8.11
CA GLY A 34 -1.80 8.58 7.77
C GLY A 34 -1.69 7.50 6.69
N TYR A 35 -0.48 7.12 6.26
CA TYR A 35 -0.25 6.03 5.31
C TYR A 35 -0.22 4.65 6.00
N THR A 36 -1.21 4.39 6.84
CA THR A 36 -1.44 3.09 7.50
C THR A 36 -2.10 2.06 6.58
N LEU A 37 -2.68 2.51 5.46
CA LEU A 37 -3.25 1.62 4.46
C LEU A 37 -2.29 1.48 3.27
N LEU A 38 -1.92 0.24 2.95
CA LEU A 38 -1.00 -0.08 1.85
C LEU A 38 -1.53 0.40 0.49
N SER A 39 -2.85 0.49 0.33
CA SER A 39 -3.50 1.06 -0.85
C SER A 39 -3.24 2.55 -1.02
N LEU A 40 -3.07 3.32 0.07
CA LEU A 40 -2.71 4.74 -0.01
C LEU A 40 -1.27 4.90 -0.46
N ILE A 41 -0.38 4.00 0.00
CA ILE A 41 1.02 3.96 -0.46
C ILE A 41 1.08 3.67 -1.96
N ALA A 42 0.22 2.79 -2.49
CA ALA A 42 0.16 2.48 -3.92
C ALA A 42 -0.16 3.69 -4.83
N GLU A 43 -0.90 4.67 -4.31
CA GLU A 43 -1.38 5.84 -5.04
C GLU A 43 -0.60 7.13 -4.70
N MET A 44 0.43 7.04 -3.86
CA MET A 44 1.28 8.19 -3.55
C MET A 44 1.93 8.76 -4.81
N THR A 45 1.88 10.08 -4.93
CA THR A 45 2.57 10.87 -5.95
C THR A 45 3.93 11.36 -5.45
N ASP A 46 4.75 11.93 -6.35
CA ASP A 46 5.99 12.58 -5.95
C ASP A 46 5.73 13.79 -5.05
N GLU A 47 4.64 14.53 -5.28
CA GLU A 47 4.20 15.65 -4.43
C GLU A 47 3.84 15.17 -3.02
N ASP A 48 3.19 14.01 -2.89
CA ASP A 48 2.90 13.42 -1.58
C ASP A 48 4.18 13.09 -0.81
N VAL A 49 5.20 12.54 -1.49
CA VAL A 49 6.50 12.26 -0.87
C VAL A 49 7.18 13.55 -0.38
N GLU A 50 7.13 14.61 -1.19
CA GLU A 50 7.65 15.93 -0.81
C GLU A 50 6.89 16.52 0.39
N ASN A 51 5.57 16.36 0.43
CA ASN A 51 4.73 16.82 1.53
C ASN A 51 5.01 16.06 2.84
N VAL A 52 5.21 14.74 2.77
CA VAL A 52 5.61 13.92 3.93
C VAL A 52 6.99 14.36 4.46
N GLU A 53 7.94 14.57 3.55
CA GLU A 53 9.27 15.07 3.91
C GLU A 53 9.18 16.46 4.57
N LYS A 54 8.37 17.36 4.02
CA LYS A 54 8.12 18.70 4.57
C LYS A 54 7.45 18.64 5.94
N PHE A 55 6.42 17.82 6.10
CA PHE A 55 5.77 17.59 7.39
C PHE A 55 6.78 17.13 8.45
N SER A 56 7.68 16.23 8.08
CA SER A 56 8.70 15.69 8.98
C SER A 56 9.65 16.76 9.52
N ARG A 57 10.01 17.78 8.72
CA ARG A 57 10.90 18.87 9.17
C ARG A 57 10.18 20.03 9.87
N GLU A 58 8.95 20.34 9.49
CA GLU A 58 8.27 21.58 9.90
C GLU A 58 7.26 21.35 11.02
N VAL A 59 6.58 20.21 11.02
CA VAL A 59 5.43 19.96 11.88
C VAL A 59 5.74 18.89 12.91
N LEU A 60 6.23 17.73 12.47
CA LEU A 60 6.48 16.57 13.32
C LEU A 60 7.34 16.87 14.57
N PRO A 61 8.43 17.67 14.51
CA PRO A 61 9.26 17.93 15.69
C PRO A 61 8.51 18.63 16.83
N ASN A 62 7.40 19.30 16.52
CA ASN A 62 6.55 19.98 17.51
C ASN A 62 5.39 19.09 18.01
N LEU A 63 5.16 17.93 17.39
CA LEU A 63 4.09 17.01 17.75
C LEU A 63 4.55 15.86 18.65
N ILE A 64 5.84 15.54 18.62
CA ILE A 64 6.43 14.45 19.41
C ILE A 64 7.27 14.97 20.56
N GLU A 65 7.47 14.13 21.57
CA GLU A 65 8.35 14.47 22.69
C GLU A 65 9.83 14.40 22.27
N LEU A 66 10.68 15.22 22.90
CA LEU A 66 12.13 15.24 22.66
C LEU A 66 12.78 13.85 22.76
N GLY A 67 12.30 12.99 23.67
CA GLY A 67 12.78 11.62 23.84
C GLY A 67 12.51 10.72 22.63
N GLN A 68 11.49 11.05 21.83
CA GLN A 68 11.05 10.27 20.66
C GLN A 68 11.77 10.69 19.38
N HIS A 69 12.50 11.81 19.35
CA HIS A 69 13.15 12.33 18.14
C HIS A 69 14.03 11.30 17.44
N LYS A 70 14.71 10.44 18.20
CA LYS A 70 15.58 9.40 17.64
C LYS A 70 14.82 8.36 16.82
N GLU A 71 13.57 8.10 17.15
CA GLU A 71 12.73 7.10 16.47
C GLU A 71 12.19 7.56 15.12
N TYR A 72 12.12 8.89 14.91
CA TYR A 72 11.58 9.50 13.70
C TYR A 72 12.66 10.12 12.82
N PHE A 73 13.76 10.61 13.40
CA PHE A 73 14.72 11.44 12.68
C PHE A 73 16.11 10.81 12.52
N GLU A 74 16.39 9.65 13.12
CA GLU A 74 17.70 8.96 13.09
C GLU A 74 18.91 9.91 13.15
N ILE A 75 19.68 10.05 12.07
CA ILE A 75 20.89 10.89 11.96
C ILE A 75 20.58 12.38 12.16
N PHE A 76 19.32 12.79 11.97
CA PHE A 76 18.82 14.14 12.15
C PHE A 76 18.18 14.38 13.52
N HIS A 77 18.19 13.43 14.47
CA HIS A 77 17.52 13.60 15.77
C HIS A 77 17.97 14.83 16.56
N ALA A 78 19.23 15.27 16.39
CA ALA A 78 19.78 16.47 17.01
C ALA A 78 19.38 17.78 16.30
N ALA A 79 18.90 17.69 15.05
CA ALA A 79 18.47 18.81 14.23
C ALA A 79 17.31 18.39 13.31
N PRO A 80 16.11 18.08 13.84
CA PRO A 80 14.97 17.58 13.07
C PRO A 80 14.53 18.50 11.93
N GLU A 81 14.74 19.81 12.07
CA GLU A 81 14.45 20.81 11.05
C GLU A 81 15.29 20.64 9.76
N LYS A 82 16.37 19.85 9.84
CA LYS A 82 17.22 19.48 8.71
C LYS A 82 16.85 18.12 8.12
N CYS A 83 15.87 17.41 8.69
CA CYS A 83 15.44 16.10 8.21
C CYS A 83 15.09 16.17 6.73
N THR A 84 15.67 15.25 5.97
CA THR A 84 15.42 15.10 4.53
C THR A 84 15.39 13.63 4.18
N PHE A 85 14.55 13.28 3.22
CA PHE A 85 14.52 11.94 2.67
C PHE A 85 15.72 11.76 1.77
N LEU A 86 16.63 10.89 2.20
CA LEU A 86 17.76 10.48 1.37
C LEU A 86 17.25 9.81 0.09
N ASN A 87 18.07 9.85 -0.96
CA ASN A 87 17.73 9.21 -2.25
C ASN A 87 17.34 7.73 -2.10
N GLY A 88 17.93 7.03 -1.13
CA GLY A 88 17.55 5.65 -0.80
C GLY A 88 16.11 5.53 -0.29
N HIS A 89 15.66 6.45 0.57
CA HIS A 89 14.29 6.47 1.08
C HIS A 89 13.29 6.72 -0.04
N LYS A 90 13.55 7.69 -0.91
CA LYS A 90 12.69 7.99 -2.07
C LYS A 90 12.55 6.78 -3.01
N LYS A 91 13.67 6.09 -3.29
CA LYS A 91 13.65 4.84 -4.08
C LYS A 91 12.89 3.71 -3.39
N LEU A 92 13.01 3.57 -2.07
CA LEU A 92 12.26 2.57 -1.31
C LEU A 92 10.76 2.84 -1.37
N ILE A 93 10.32 4.08 -1.15
CA ILE A 93 8.91 4.46 -1.27
C ILE A 93 8.39 4.12 -2.68
N PHE A 94 9.15 4.44 -3.72
CA PHE A 94 8.80 4.09 -5.09
C PHE A 94 8.70 2.58 -5.35
N CYS A 95 9.57 1.78 -4.75
CA CYS A 95 9.46 0.31 -4.81
C CYS A 95 8.18 -0.18 -4.11
N LEU A 96 7.82 0.41 -2.96
CA LEU A 96 6.58 0.08 -2.25
C LEU A 96 5.34 0.45 -3.04
N GLN A 97 5.30 1.66 -3.62
CA GLN A 97 4.24 2.11 -4.53
C GLN A 97 3.99 1.07 -5.63
N LYS A 98 5.06 0.68 -6.33
CA LYS A 98 4.99 -0.34 -7.39
C LYS A 98 4.51 -1.69 -6.88
N TYR A 99 5.07 -2.16 -5.77
CA TYR A 99 4.72 -3.44 -5.19
C TYR A 99 3.23 -3.51 -4.85
N TYR A 100 2.70 -2.53 -4.12
CA TYR A 100 1.29 -2.52 -3.72
C TYR A 100 0.33 -2.26 -4.90
N LYS A 101 0.78 -1.53 -5.92
CA LYS A 101 0.02 -1.36 -7.17
C LYS A 101 -0.10 -2.64 -7.99
N GLU A 102 0.94 -3.48 -7.99
CA GLU A 102 0.86 -4.80 -8.65
C GLU A 102 0.06 -5.79 -7.80
N LEU A 103 0.19 -5.74 -6.48
CA LEU A 103 -0.60 -6.57 -5.57
C LEU A 103 -2.11 -6.31 -5.75
N SER A 104 -2.53 -5.04 -5.82
CA SER A 104 -3.93 -4.67 -6.01
C SER A 104 -4.47 -5.17 -7.36
N LYS A 105 -3.73 -5.02 -8.46
CA LYS A 105 -4.12 -5.54 -9.79
C LYS A 105 -4.34 -7.05 -9.77
N ASN A 106 -3.47 -7.81 -9.12
CA ASN A 106 -3.58 -9.27 -9.06
C ASN A 106 -4.80 -9.73 -8.26
N MET A 107 -5.19 -8.98 -7.24
CA MET A 107 -6.39 -9.26 -6.45
C MET A 107 -7.68 -9.07 -7.26
N TYR A 108 -7.73 -8.07 -8.14
CA TYR A 108 -8.88 -7.85 -9.03
C TYR A 108 -8.87 -8.73 -10.28
N SER A 109 -7.69 -9.16 -10.76
CA SER A 109 -7.57 -10.03 -11.93
C SER A 109 -8.07 -11.46 -11.66
N SER A 110 -7.79 -11.97 -10.46
CA SER A 110 -8.20 -13.33 -10.03
C SER A 110 -9.71 -13.47 -9.76
N THR A 111 -10.46 -12.36 -9.71
CA THR A 111 -11.92 -12.37 -9.53
C THR A 111 -12.72 -12.34 -10.84
N VAL A 112 -12.07 -12.18 -12.01
CA VAL A 112 -12.74 -12.01 -13.31
C VAL A 112 -12.27 -13.02 -14.37
N GLU A 113 -12.03 -14.27 -13.99
CA GLU A 113 -12.16 -15.38 -14.95
C GLU A 113 -13.66 -15.71 -15.10
N LEU A 114 -14.37 -14.84 -15.82
CA LEU A 114 -15.73 -15.09 -16.30
C LEU A 114 -15.65 -16.19 -17.36
N ALA A 115 -16.06 -17.41 -16.99
CA ALA A 115 -16.29 -18.49 -17.94
C ALA A 115 -17.42 -18.07 -18.90
N VAL A 116 -17.06 -17.63 -20.10
CA VAL A 116 -18.00 -17.40 -21.20
C VAL A 116 -18.30 -18.76 -21.84
N GLU A 117 -19.31 -19.47 -21.33
CA GLU A 117 -19.91 -20.57 -22.08
C GLU A 117 -20.91 -20.00 -23.11
N SER A 118 -20.53 -20.04 -24.38
CA SER A 118 -21.41 -19.72 -25.49
C SER A 118 -22.51 -20.79 -25.61
N VAL A 119 -23.74 -20.44 -25.24
CA VAL A 119 -24.92 -21.29 -25.47
C VAL A 119 -25.38 -21.12 -26.92
N GLU A 120 -25.11 -22.11 -27.77
CA GLU A 120 -25.72 -22.20 -29.10
C GLU A 120 -27.21 -22.58 -28.97
N ASN A 121 -28.08 -21.58 -28.99
CA ASN A 121 -29.51 -21.82 -29.18
C ASN A 121 -29.79 -22.10 -30.66
N LYS A 122 -29.91 -23.39 -31.02
CA LYS A 122 -30.65 -23.79 -32.21
C LYS A 122 -32.14 -23.60 -31.92
N ASN A 123 -32.75 -22.56 -32.51
CA ASN A 123 -33.97 -22.66 -33.32
C ASN A 123 -34.53 -21.27 -33.69
N ASP A 124 -34.65 -21.08 -35.00
CA ASP A 124 -35.58 -20.28 -35.79
C ASP A 124 -36.23 -18.99 -35.23
N SER A 125 -35.95 -17.92 -36.00
CA SER A 125 -36.82 -16.80 -36.38
C SER A 125 -37.37 -15.86 -35.30
N GLN A 126 -36.87 -14.63 -35.39
CA GLN A 126 -37.45 -13.37 -34.89
C GLN A 126 -37.67 -13.26 -33.37
N ALA A 127 -36.70 -12.65 -32.66
CA ALA A 127 -36.97 -11.66 -31.61
C ALA A 127 -35.65 -11.14 -31.01
N SER A 128 -35.70 -9.88 -30.58
CA SER A 128 -34.69 -9.10 -29.87
C SER A 128 -33.71 -9.90 -29.01
N THR A 129 -32.42 -9.72 -29.28
CA THR A 129 -31.32 -10.28 -28.49
C THR A 129 -31.31 -9.66 -27.09
N SER A 130 -31.95 -10.32 -26.11
CA SER A 130 -31.71 -10.03 -24.70
C SER A 130 -30.50 -10.84 -24.26
N PHE A 131 -29.39 -10.18 -23.94
CA PHE A 131 -28.25 -10.81 -23.29
C PHE A 131 -28.60 -11.01 -21.81
N GLN A 132 -28.90 -12.24 -21.41
CA GLN A 132 -28.95 -12.58 -19.98
C GLN A 132 -27.56 -13.04 -19.53
N VAL A 133 -26.91 -12.22 -18.71
CA VAL A 133 -25.69 -12.60 -18.01
C VAL A 133 -26.11 -13.32 -16.73
N GLN A 134 -25.90 -14.65 -16.66
CA GLN A 134 -26.01 -15.38 -15.40
C GLN A 134 -24.65 -15.36 -14.70
N VAL A 135 -24.57 -14.70 -13.54
CA VAL A 135 -23.37 -14.67 -12.70
C VAL A 135 -23.42 -15.88 -11.77
N PHE A 136 -22.49 -16.83 -11.94
CA PHE A 136 -22.27 -17.92 -10.99
C PHE A 136 -21.07 -17.61 -10.11
N LEU A 137 -21.31 -17.34 -8.82
CA LEU A 137 -20.26 -17.25 -7.82
C LEU A 137 -19.86 -18.66 -7.40
N LYS A 138 -18.72 -19.16 -7.88
CA LYS A 138 -18.07 -20.34 -7.28
C LYS A 138 -17.20 -19.86 -6.11
N THR A 139 -17.69 -20.01 -4.90
CA THR A 139 -16.86 -19.93 -3.69
C THR A 139 -16.07 -21.23 -3.55
N ASN A 140 -14.79 -21.20 -3.93
CA ASN A 140 -13.85 -22.23 -3.46
C ASN A 140 -13.49 -21.91 -2.02
N LEU A 141 -14.29 -22.44 -1.08
CA LEU A 141 -13.83 -22.63 0.29
C LEU A 141 -12.77 -23.72 0.30
N LEU A 142 -11.61 -23.38 0.84
CA LEU A 142 -10.44 -24.24 1.01
C LEU A 142 -10.79 -25.62 1.58
N ASN A 143 -10.22 -26.68 0.97
CA ASN A 143 -9.91 -27.92 1.68
C ASN A 143 -8.49 -27.84 2.22
#